data_AF-A0A0V1AI69-F1
#
_entry.id   AF-A0A0V1AI69-F1
#
_cell.length_a   1.000
_cell.length_b   1.000
_cell.length_c   1.000
_cell.angle_alpha   90.00
_cell.angle_beta   90.00
_cell.angle_gamma   90.00
#
_symmetry.space_group_name_H-M   'P 1'
#
loop_
_entity.id
_entity.type
_entity.pdbx_description
1 polymer ?
#
loop_
_entity_poly.entity_id
_entity_poly.type
_entity_poly.pdbx_seq_one_letter_code
_entity_poly.pdbx_strand_id
1 'polypeptide(L)'
;LKACQTTSIIRFASTDAPTRILKCMDMVKKSNFNNDPFLKSFGVQIKAEPMIVSGRVLPPPRLEYGKGNGGRQIILTPKDGAWNSTEFKFFESASCESFGFVSFLPPHKASML
;
A
#
# COMPACT_ATOMS: atom_id res chain seq x y z
N LEU A 1 -7.55 -7.58 20.73
CA LEU A 1 -6.20 -8.16 20.53
C LEU A 1 -5.18 -7.23 21.18
N LYS A 2 -4.27 -7.74 22.00
CA LYS A 2 -3.13 -6.94 22.48
C LYS A 2 -2.25 -6.58 21.28
N ALA A 3 -1.53 -5.46 21.32
CA ALA A 3 -0.66 -5.01 20.21
C ALA A 3 0.30 -6.11 19.74
N CYS A 4 0.86 -6.91 20.67
CA CYS A 4 1.70 -8.06 20.33
C CYS A 4 0.98 -9.14 19.51
N GLN A 5 -0.29 -9.43 19.81
CA GLN A 5 -1.09 -10.42 19.08
C GLN A 5 -1.38 -9.94 17.66
N THR A 6 -1.71 -8.65 17.50
CA THR A 6 -1.93 -8.05 16.18
C THR A 6 -0.68 -8.13 15.31
N THR A 7 0.49 -7.80 15.87
CA THR A 7 1.78 -7.91 15.15
C THR A 7 2.06 -9.33 14.70
N SER A 8 1.81 -10.34 15.54
CA SER A 8 2.00 -11.74 15.18
C SER A 8 1.07 -12.17 14.04
N ILE A 9 -0.20 -11.76 14.08
CA ILE A 9 -1.18 -12.06 13.03
C ILE A 9 -0.76 -11.42 11.70
N ILE A 10 -0.34 -10.14 11.72
CA ILE A 10 0.12 -9.43 10.52
C ILE A 10 1.33 -10.13 9.92
N ARG A 11 2.33 -10.46 10.74
CA ARG A 11 3.54 -11.16 10.27
C ARG A 11 3.23 -12.52 9.67
N PHE A 12 2.30 -13.27 10.27
CA PHE A 12 1.87 -14.57 9.77
C PHE A 12 1.10 -14.46 8.44
N ALA A 13 0.20 -13.50 8.34
CA ALA A 13 -0.68 -13.35 7.18
C ALA A 13 -0.03 -12.59 6.00
N SER A 14 0.98 -11.76 6.26
CA SER A 14 1.68 -10.97 5.24
C SER A 14 2.54 -11.88 4.35
N THR A 15 2.33 -11.78 3.03
CA THR A 15 3.07 -12.54 2.02
C THR A 15 3.20 -11.68 0.77
N ASP A 16 4.31 -11.76 0.06
CA ASP A 16 4.44 -11.14 -1.26
C ASP A 16 3.48 -11.76 -2.29
N ALA A 17 3.24 -11.03 -3.39
CA ALA A 17 2.28 -11.42 -4.42
C ALA A 17 2.64 -12.75 -5.14
N PRO A 18 3.89 -12.98 -5.58
CA PRO A 18 4.30 -14.28 -6.16
C PRO A 18 4.07 -15.47 -5.22
N THR A 19 4.42 -15.34 -3.95
CA THR A 19 4.21 -16.39 -2.95
C THR A 19 2.73 -16.61 -2.68
N ARG A 20 1.93 -15.54 -2.63
CA ARG A 20 0.48 -15.64 -2.44
C ARG A 20 -0.19 -16.39 -3.58
N ILE A 21 0.14 -16.10 -4.84
CA ILE A 21 -0.49 -16.78 -5.99
C ILE A 21 -0.16 -18.28 -6.00
N LEU A 22 1.10 -18.65 -5.70
CA LEU A 22 1.50 -20.06 -5.57
C LEU A 22 0.73 -20.78 -4.47
N LYS A 23 0.56 -20.15 -3.29
CA LYS A 23 -0.23 -20.72 -2.19
C LYS A 23 -1.69 -20.93 -2.58
N CYS A 24 -2.29 -19.98 -3.30
CA CYS A 24 -3.67 -20.11 -3.79
C CYS A 24 -3.79 -21.28 -4.80
N MET A 25 -2.86 -21.39 -5.75
CA MET A 25 -2.87 -22.47 -6.73
C MET A 25 -2.67 -23.85 -6.08
N ASP A 26 -1.76 -23.96 -5.11
CA ASP A 26 -1.56 -25.18 -4.32
C ASP A 26 -2.82 -25.56 -3.53
N MET A 27 -3.50 -24.58 -2.92
CA MET A 27 -4.76 -24.80 -2.22
C MET A 27 -5.84 -25.33 -3.17
N VAL A 28 -6.02 -24.74 -4.35
CA VAL A 28 -6.99 -25.22 -5.35
C VAL A 28 -6.68 -26.65 -5.79
N LYS A 29 -5.40 -26.97 -6.02
CA LYS A 29 -4.97 -28.34 -6.37
C LYS A 29 -5.28 -29.33 -5.25
N LYS A 30 -4.97 -28.98 -4.00
CA LYS A 30 -5.24 -29.80 -2.81
C LYS A 30 -6.72 -30.00 -2.53
N SER A 31 -7.55 -28.99 -2.80
CA SER A 31 -9.01 -29.08 -2.63
C SER A 31 -9.65 -30.09 -3.57
N ASN A 32 -9.01 -30.41 -4.70
CA ASN A 32 -9.45 -31.47 -5.62
C ASN A 32 -10.93 -31.34 -6.00
N PHE A 33 -11.41 -30.10 -6.24
CA PHE A 33 -12.82 -29.79 -6.43
C PHE A 33 -13.50 -30.60 -7.55
N ASN A 34 -12.76 -30.90 -8.62
CA ASN A 34 -13.28 -31.70 -9.73
C ASN A 34 -13.56 -33.17 -9.35
N ASN A 35 -13.17 -33.60 -8.14
CA ASN A 35 -13.49 -34.90 -7.58
C ASN A 35 -14.56 -34.86 -6.47
N ASP A 36 -15.05 -33.67 -6.11
CA ASP A 36 -16.13 -33.50 -5.15
C ASP A 36 -17.44 -34.08 -5.73
N PRO A 37 -18.09 -35.05 -5.05
CA PRO A 37 -19.31 -35.69 -5.55
C PRO A 37 -20.49 -34.72 -5.71
N PHE A 38 -20.60 -33.72 -4.82
CA PHE A 38 -21.65 -32.71 -4.90
C PHE A 38 -21.41 -31.84 -6.13
N LEU A 39 -20.21 -31.28 -6.32
CA LEU A 39 -19.92 -30.44 -7.50
C LEU A 39 -20.08 -31.21 -8.82
N LYS A 40 -19.66 -32.48 -8.86
CA LYS A 40 -19.89 -33.36 -10.01
C LYS A 40 -21.38 -33.53 -10.33
N SER A 41 -22.23 -33.69 -9.32
CA SER A 41 -23.67 -33.87 -9.53
C SER A 41 -24.35 -32.66 -10.19
N PHE A 42 -23.78 -31.46 -10.03
CA PHE A 42 -24.22 -30.23 -10.69
C PHE A 42 -23.46 -29.93 -12.00
N GLY A 43 -22.56 -30.82 -12.45
CA GLY A 43 -21.77 -30.62 -13.66
C GLY A 43 -20.74 -29.49 -13.57
N VAL A 44 -20.35 -29.08 -12.35
CA VAL A 44 -19.40 -27.98 -12.14
C VAL A 44 -17.97 -28.48 -12.30
N GLN A 45 -17.16 -27.73 -13.05
CA GLN A 45 -15.73 -27.96 -13.21
C GLN A 45 -14.95 -26.68 -12.89
N ILE A 46 -13.86 -26.83 -12.14
CA ILE A 46 -12.99 -25.73 -11.72
C ILE A 46 -11.61 -25.92 -12.34
N LYS A 47 -11.13 -24.87 -13.01
CA LYS A 47 -9.78 -24.83 -13.57
C LYS A 47 -8.76 -24.63 -12.44
N ALA A 48 -7.67 -25.40 -12.47
CA ALA A 48 -6.60 -25.29 -11.46
C ALA A 48 -5.72 -24.03 -11.64
N GLU A 49 -5.70 -23.48 -12.84
CA GLU A 49 -4.89 -22.32 -13.21
C GLU A 49 -5.71 -21.02 -13.11
N PRO A 50 -5.12 -19.91 -12.60
CA PRO A 50 -5.78 -18.61 -12.57
C PRO A 50 -6.24 -18.15 -13.96
N MET A 51 -7.31 -17.36 -13.99
CA MET A 51 -7.73 -16.67 -15.19
C MET A 51 -6.71 -15.58 -15.55
N ILE A 52 -6.28 -15.54 -16.81
CA ILE A 52 -5.41 -14.49 -17.33
C ILE A 52 -6.27 -13.38 -17.91
N VAL A 53 -6.01 -12.15 -17.48
CA VAL A 53 -6.72 -10.95 -17.90
C VAL A 53 -5.74 -9.89 -18.39
N SER A 54 -6.13 -9.16 -19.44
CA SER A 54 -5.32 -8.05 -19.95
C SER A 54 -5.53 -6.79 -19.11
N GLY A 55 -4.46 -6.30 -18.50
CA GLY A 55 -4.43 -5.03 -17.77
C GLY A 55 -3.82 -3.89 -18.58
N ARG A 56 -3.99 -2.65 -18.10
CA ARG A 56 -3.27 -1.47 -18.59
C ARG A 56 -2.68 -0.71 -17.41
N VAL A 57 -1.45 -0.22 -17.56
CA VAL A 57 -0.84 0.73 -16.62
C VAL A 57 -0.99 2.11 -17.23
N LEU A 58 -1.75 2.98 -16.57
CA LEU A 58 -1.93 4.36 -17.03
C LEU A 58 -0.68 5.18 -16.71
N PRO A 59 -0.30 6.14 -17.58
CA PRO A 59 0.78 7.07 -17.25
C PRO A 59 0.40 7.88 -15.99
N PRO A 60 1.33 8.07 -15.05
CA PRO A 60 1.06 8.84 -13.85
C PRO A 60 0.83 10.32 -14.20
N PRO A 61 -0.04 11.03 -13.47
CA PRO A 61 -0.22 12.46 -13.66
C PRO A 61 1.03 13.22 -13.23
N ARG A 62 1.27 14.38 -13.85
CA ARG A 62 2.32 15.29 -13.42
C ARG A 62 1.84 16.09 -12.21
N LEU A 63 2.70 16.24 -11.21
CA LEU A 63 2.44 17.00 -9.99
C LEU A 63 3.13 18.36 -10.08
N GLU A 64 2.38 19.42 -9.83
CA GLU A 64 2.90 20.79 -9.82
C GLU A 64 3.09 21.29 -8.38
N TYR A 65 4.25 21.89 -8.10
CA TYR A 65 4.60 22.45 -6.79
C TYR A 65 4.77 23.98 -6.87
N GLY A 66 4.86 24.63 -5.71
CA GLY A 66 5.01 26.08 -5.63
C GLY A 66 6.32 26.56 -6.26
N LYS A 67 6.28 27.75 -6.85
CA LYS A 67 7.47 28.42 -7.39
C LYS A 67 8.33 28.92 -6.22
N GLY A 68 9.46 28.26 -5.94
CA GLY A 68 10.39 28.76 -4.92
C GLY A 68 10.94 30.13 -5.30
N ASN A 69 10.71 31.17 -4.48
CA ASN A 69 11.30 32.52 -4.57
C ASN A 69 11.46 33.09 -6.00
N GLY A 70 10.41 33.01 -6.84
CA GLY A 70 10.44 33.54 -8.22
C GLY A 70 11.12 32.64 -9.25
N GLY A 71 11.47 31.40 -8.89
CA GLY A 71 12.04 30.39 -9.76
C GLY A 71 11.03 29.74 -10.72
N ARG A 72 11.52 28.77 -11.51
CA ARG A 72 10.71 28.03 -12.49
C ARG A 72 9.65 27.14 -11.81
N GLN A 73 8.57 26.87 -12.53
CA GLN A 73 7.54 25.90 -12.14
C GLN A 73 8.19 24.52 -11.92
N ILE A 74 7.94 23.93 -10.75
CA ILE A 74 8.43 22.60 -10.42
C ILE A 74 7.35 21.60 -10.80
N ILE A 75 7.73 20.60 -11.61
CA ILE A 75 6.84 19.56 -12.10
C ILE A 75 7.51 18.20 -11.86
N LEU A 76 6.81 17.29 -11.19
CA LEU A 76 7.28 15.94 -10.89
C LEU A 76 6.39 14.91 -11.57
N THR A 77 6.98 13.80 -11.96
CA THR A 77 6.24 12.63 -12.42
C THR A 77 6.42 11.53 -11.36
N PRO A 78 5.34 11.08 -10.70
CA PRO A 78 5.40 9.99 -9.74
C PRO A 78 6.01 8.72 -10.35
N LYS A 79 6.73 7.98 -9.53
CA LYS A 79 7.28 6.67 -9.87
C LYS A 79 6.60 5.62 -9.00
N ASP A 80 6.06 4.58 -9.62
CA ASP A 80 5.40 3.47 -8.92
C ASP A 80 4.31 3.92 -7.92
N GLY A 81 3.57 4.97 -8.26
CA GLY A 81 2.51 5.55 -7.43
C GLY A 81 2.97 6.44 -6.27
N ALA A 82 4.28 6.72 -6.16
CA ALA A 82 4.87 7.52 -5.10
C ALA A 82 5.72 8.69 -5.63
N TRP A 83 5.91 9.71 -4.79
CA TRP A 83 6.80 10.83 -5.04
C TRP A 83 7.38 11.35 -3.71
N ASN A 84 8.45 12.14 -3.77
CA ASN A 84 9.07 12.78 -2.62
C ASN A 84 8.84 14.31 -2.70
N SER A 85 8.46 14.93 -1.58
CA SER A 85 8.19 16.37 -1.47
C SER A 85 9.25 17.15 -0.69
N THR A 86 10.33 16.52 -0.21
CA THR A 86 11.30 17.15 0.70
C THR A 86 11.97 18.41 0.13
N GLU A 87 12.16 18.48 -1.18
CA GLU A 87 12.88 19.58 -1.83
C GLU A 87 11.96 20.70 -2.36
N PHE A 88 10.64 20.59 -2.17
CA PHE A 88 9.67 21.43 -2.87
C PHE A 88 8.70 22.14 -1.93
N LYS A 89 8.34 23.38 -2.25
CA LYS A 89 7.34 24.16 -1.51
C LYS A 89 5.94 23.82 -1.99
N PHE A 90 4.95 23.85 -1.10
CA PHE A 90 3.54 23.67 -1.47
C PHE A 90 3.13 24.59 -2.63
N PHE A 91 2.25 24.10 -3.50
CA PHE A 91 1.69 24.88 -4.61
C PHE A 91 1.05 26.18 -4.11
N GLU A 92 0.22 26.04 -3.08
CA GLU A 92 -0.32 27.13 -2.28
C GLU A 92 -0.03 26.83 -0.81
N SER A 93 0.71 27.70 -0.14
CA SER A 93 1.06 27.56 1.28
C SER A 93 0.17 28.44 2.14
N ALA A 94 -0.34 27.90 3.24
CA ALA A 94 -0.91 28.70 4.31
C ALA A 94 0.19 29.41 5.13
N SER A 95 -0.12 30.58 5.67
CA SER A 95 0.71 31.23 6.69
C SER A 95 0.32 30.73 8.08
N CYS A 96 1.32 30.51 8.95
CA CYS A 96 1.14 30.22 10.36
C CYS A 96 1.85 31.31 11.16
N GLU A 97 1.07 32.27 11.68
CA GLU A 97 1.62 33.42 12.41
C GLU A 97 2.01 33.06 13.85
N SER A 98 1.27 32.16 14.48
CA SER A 98 1.55 31.69 15.84
C SER A 98 1.13 30.24 16.01
N PHE A 99 1.99 29.44 16.65
CA PHE A 99 1.65 28.10 17.12
C PHE A 99 2.18 27.89 18.53
N GLY A 100 1.53 27.03 19.30
CA GLY A 100 1.98 26.58 20.62
C GLY A 100 1.82 25.08 20.73
N PHE A 101 2.65 24.44 21.54
CA PHE A 101 2.50 23.03 21.87
C PHE A 101 2.72 22.82 23.37
N VAL A 102 2.04 21.82 23.92
CA VAL A 102 2.21 21.38 25.30
C VAL A 102 2.67 19.93 25.26
N SER A 103 3.82 19.65 25.86
CA SER A 103 4.34 18.30 25.97
C SER A 103 4.06 17.74 27.36
N PHE A 104 3.46 16.55 27.40
CA PHE A 104 3.28 15.78 28.63
C PHE A 104 4.38 14.73 28.82
N LEU A 105 5.48 14.83 28.05
CA LEU A 105 6.63 13.96 28.27
C LEU A 105 7.25 14.28 29.64
N PRO A 106 7.67 13.26 30.41
CA PRO A 106 8.38 13.48 31.66
C PRO A 106 9.59 14.39 31.46
N PRO A 107 9.91 15.31 32.39
CA PRO A 107 10.98 16.31 32.22
C PRO A 107 12.34 15.72 31.85
N HIS A 108 12.68 14.54 32.36
CA HIS A 108 13.95 13.86 32.07
C HIS A 108 14.04 13.26 30.64
N LYS A 109 12.93 13.23 29.88
CA LYS A 109 12.89 12.82 28.46
C LYS A 109 12.77 14.01 27.51
N ALA A 110 12.56 15.22 28.03
CA ALA A 110 12.40 16.44 27.24
C ALA A 110 13.75 17.04 26.81
N SER A 111 14.87 16.58 27.35
CA SER A 111 16.21 17.15 27.14
C SER A 111 16.92 16.73 25.82
N MET A 112 16.19 16.33 24.78
CA MET A 112 16.78 15.95 23.48
C MET A 112 16.23 16.76 22.30
N LEU A 113 15.81 17.99 22.55
CA LEU A 113 15.62 19.00 21.52
C LEU A 113 16.75 20.02 21.59
#